data_AF-A0A2W2B469-F1
#
_entry.id   AF-A0A2W2B469-F1
#
_cell.length_a   1.000
_cell.length_b   1.000
_cell.length_c   1.000
_cell.angle_alpha   90.00
_cell.angle_beta   90.00
_cell.angle_gamma   90.00
#
_symmetry.space_group_name_H-M   'P 1'
#
loop_
_entity.id
_entity.type
_entity.pdbx_description
1 polymer ?
#
loop_
_entity_poly.entity_id
_entity_poly.type
_entity_poly.pdbx_seq_one_letter_code
_entity_poly.pdbx_strand_id
1 'polypeptide(L)'
;MKFRLCIFILLSFLCACHNAEPQPSDEAVLTVVSKQGDHYLKQSAGPDGKLKWETQMVALENGKMIVNGYMKEFFKNGNVKKLSFFKKGIQDSICIAYFENGAKQVLYWYADGREVGARIYYDSLGNRRKNEQY
;
A
#
# COMPACT_ATOMS: atom_id res chain seq x y z
N MET A 1 -9.10 12.07 -39.43
CA MET A 1 -8.66 10.81 -38.77
C MET A 1 -9.30 10.74 -37.40
N LYS A 2 -10.28 9.85 -37.19
CA LYS A 2 -10.98 9.67 -35.90
C LYS A 2 -10.49 8.35 -35.28
N PHE A 3 -9.81 8.42 -34.15
CA PHE A 3 -9.40 7.22 -33.38
C PHE A 3 -10.63 6.65 -32.67
N ARG A 4 -10.98 5.39 -32.99
CA ARG A 4 -11.96 4.60 -32.23
C ARG A 4 -11.21 3.88 -31.10
N LEU A 5 -11.53 4.24 -29.86
CA LEU A 5 -11.09 3.52 -28.66
C LEU A 5 -12.12 2.41 -28.37
N CYS A 6 -11.75 1.16 -28.60
CA CYS A 6 -12.60 0.01 -28.28
C CYS A 6 -12.37 -0.40 -26.82
N ILE A 7 -13.30 -0.01 -25.93
CA ILE A 7 -13.36 -0.49 -24.55
C ILE A 7 -14.35 -1.65 -24.52
N PHE A 8 -13.85 -2.87 -24.27
CA PHE A 8 -14.69 -4.05 -24.03
C PHE A 8 -15.07 -4.09 -22.55
N ILE A 9 -16.30 -3.66 -22.22
CA ILE A 9 -16.93 -3.89 -20.92
C ILE A 9 -17.86 -5.08 -21.09
N LEU A 10 -17.48 -6.23 -20.52
CA LEU A 10 -18.36 -7.40 -20.40
C LEU A 10 -19.16 -7.24 -19.11
N LEU A 11 -20.41 -6.81 -19.24
CA LEU A 11 -21.44 -6.91 -18.20
C LEU A 11 -22.22 -8.21 -18.43
N SER A 12 -22.23 -9.10 -17.44
CA SER A 12 -23.17 -10.23 -17.39
C SER A 12 -23.89 -10.21 -16.04
N PHE A 13 -25.16 -9.83 -16.06
CA PHE A 13 -26.12 -9.95 -14.97
C PHE A 13 -26.75 -11.36 -15.00
N LEU A 14 -26.83 -12.03 -13.84
CA LEU A 14 -28.05 -12.71 -13.36
C LEU A 14 -27.82 -13.40 -12.01
N CYS A 15 -28.55 -12.93 -11.00
CA CYS A 15 -29.49 -13.69 -10.15
C CYS A 15 -29.29 -13.45 -8.64
N ALA A 16 -30.29 -12.81 -8.02
CA ALA A 16 -30.34 -12.43 -6.62
C ALA A 16 -31.01 -13.51 -5.75
N CYS A 17 -30.40 -13.81 -4.59
CA CYS A 17 -31.06 -14.35 -3.40
C CYS A 17 -30.43 -13.71 -2.15
N HIS A 18 -31.27 -13.19 -1.26
CA HIS A 18 -30.93 -12.25 -0.18
C HIS A 18 -29.97 -12.81 0.88
N ASN A 19 -28.78 -12.21 1.03
CA ASN A 19 -28.42 -11.36 2.18
C ASN A 19 -27.01 -10.77 1.96
N ALA A 20 -27.00 -9.48 1.59
CA ALA A 20 -25.86 -8.58 1.40
C ALA A 20 -24.79 -9.04 0.39
N GLU A 21 -25.13 -8.99 -0.90
CA GLU A 21 -24.13 -8.80 -1.95
C GLU A 21 -23.36 -7.48 -1.68
N PRO A 22 -22.02 -7.49 -1.64
CA PRO A 22 -21.26 -6.26 -1.59
C PRO A 22 -21.62 -5.44 -2.84
N GLN A 23 -22.07 -4.21 -2.63
CA GLN A 23 -22.51 -3.34 -3.71
C GLN A 23 -21.35 -3.09 -4.68
N PRO A 24 -21.60 -3.05 -6.02
CA PRO A 24 -20.57 -3.01 -7.07
C PRO A 24 -19.80 -1.68 -7.15
N SER A 25 -19.83 -0.84 -6.10
CA SER A 25 -19.07 0.41 -6.02
C SER A 25 -17.66 0.26 -5.43
N ASP A 26 -17.34 -0.86 -4.77
CA ASP A 26 -16.06 -1.00 -4.05
C ASP A 26 -14.94 -1.72 -4.85
N GLU A 27 -15.25 -2.22 -6.05
CA GLU A 27 -14.36 -3.08 -6.85
C GLU A 27 -13.48 -2.35 -7.87
N ALA A 28 -13.74 -1.08 -8.19
CA ALA A 28 -12.88 -0.34 -9.11
C ALA A 28 -11.57 0.07 -8.39
N VAL A 29 -10.60 -0.85 -8.42
CA VAL A 29 -9.23 -0.63 -7.96
C VAL A 29 -8.38 -0.23 -9.16
N LEU A 30 -8.21 1.07 -9.40
CA LEU A 30 -7.30 1.53 -10.44
C LEU A 30 -5.87 1.24 -9.98
N THR A 31 -5.19 0.34 -10.70
CA THR A 31 -3.77 0.06 -10.48
C THR A 31 -2.95 0.70 -11.59
N VAL A 32 -2.04 1.60 -11.21
CA VAL A 32 -1.13 2.27 -12.15
C VAL A 32 0.28 1.77 -11.88
N VAL A 33 1.02 1.47 -12.94
CA VAL A 33 2.45 1.19 -12.88
C VAL A 33 3.15 2.22 -13.77
N SER A 34 4.08 2.98 -13.19
CA SER A 34 4.91 3.93 -13.91
C SER A 34 6.39 3.61 -13.69
N LYS A 35 7.22 3.77 -14.72
CA LYS A 35 8.68 3.60 -14.60
C LYS A 35 9.31 4.92 -14.16
N GLN A 36 10.18 4.87 -13.15
CA GLN A 36 10.88 6.02 -12.55
C GLN A 36 12.35 5.65 -12.34
N GLY A 37 13.20 5.94 -13.33
CA GLY A 37 14.58 5.45 -13.36
C GLY A 37 14.63 3.93 -13.40
N ASP A 38 15.35 3.33 -12.44
CA ASP A 38 15.48 1.87 -12.29
C ASP A 38 14.32 1.23 -11.50
N HIS A 39 13.48 2.05 -10.88
CA HIS A 39 12.32 1.60 -10.12
C HIS A 39 11.03 1.72 -10.92
N TYR A 40 10.04 0.93 -10.52
CA TYR A 40 8.66 1.04 -10.96
C TYR A 40 7.80 1.43 -9.76
N LEU A 41 7.05 2.52 -9.89
CA LEU A 41 6.07 2.92 -8.91
C LEU A 41 4.74 2.23 -9.25
N LYS A 42 4.30 1.33 -8.38
CA LYS A 42 2.99 0.70 -8.45
C LYS A 42 2.08 1.34 -7.40
N GLN A 43 0.91 1.80 -7.84
CA GLN A 43 -0.06 2.51 -7.02
C GLN A 43 -1.44 1.92 -7.22
N SER A 44 -2.26 1.96 -6.17
CA SER A 44 -3.65 1.55 -6.20
C SER A 44 -4.53 2.66 -5.63
N ALA A 45 -5.55 3.06 -6.38
CA ALA A 45 -6.55 4.02 -5.93
C ALA A 45 -7.94 3.38 -5.88
N GLY A 46 -8.81 3.93 -5.03
CA GLY A 46 -10.23 3.62 -5.05
C GLY A 46 -10.97 4.27 -6.23
N PRO A 47 -12.28 3.97 -6.39
CA PRO A 47 -13.13 4.58 -7.41
C PRO A 47 -13.23 6.10 -7.28
N ASP A 48 -13.06 6.63 -6.06
CA ASP A 48 -13.03 8.05 -5.74
C ASP A 48 -11.69 8.73 -6.09
N GLY A 49 -10.76 7.99 -6.68
CA GLY A 49 -9.41 8.46 -7.03
C GLY A 49 -8.46 8.57 -5.84
N LYS A 50 -8.88 8.22 -4.62
CA LYS A 50 -8.00 8.29 -3.45
C LYS A 50 -7.04 7.13 -3.42
N LEU A 51 -5.77 7.44 -3.20
CA LEU A 51 -4.69 6.46 -3.10
C LEU A 51 -4.93 5.56 -1.87
N LYS A 52 -4.93 4.24 -2.09
CA LYS A 52 -5.02 3.22 -1.03
C LYS A 52 -3.64 2.76 -0.59
N TRP A 53 -2.75 2.53 -1.56
CA TRP A 53 -1.36 2.18 -1.30
C TRP A 53 -0.46 2.50 -2.48
N GLU A 54 0.83 2.61 -2.22
CA GLU A 54 1.87 2.74 -3.22
C GLU A 54 3.12 1.94 -2.82
N THR A 55 3.89 1.50 -3.82
CA THR A 55 5.12 0.75 -3.57
C THR A 55 6.14 0.92 -4.69
N GLN A 56 7.42 0.87 -4.33
CA GLN A 56 8.53 0.83 -5.28
C GLN A 56 8.90 -0.62 -5.60
N MET A 57 9.02 -0.92 -6.88
CA MET A 57 9.38 -2.23 -7.39
C MET A 57 10.61 -2.16 -8.28
N VAL A 58 11.29 -3.28 -8.46
CA VAL A 58 12.33 -3.48 -9.47
C VAL A 58 12.04 -4.77 -10.24
N ALA A 59 12.45 -4.82 -11.50
CA ALA A 59 12.42 -6.03 -12.30
C ALA A 59 13.68 -6.85 -12.02
N LEU A 60 13.52 -8.15 -11.78
CA LEU A 60 14.62 -9.11 -11.79
C LEU A 60 14.98 -9.51 -13.22
N GLU A 61 16.15 -10.12 -13.41
CA GLU A 61 16.62 -10.60 -14.72
C GLU A 61 15.63 -11.58 -15.39
N ASN A 62 14.92 -12.38 -14.58
CA ASN A 62 13.87 -13.28 -15.06
C ASN A 62 12.52 -12.59 -15.34
N GLY A 63 12.48 -11.25 -15.34
CA GLY A 63 11.27 -10.45 -15.55
C GLY A 63 10.33 -10.37 -14.36
N LYS A 64 10.63 -11.06 -13.24
CA LYS A 64 9.79 -11.00 -12.04
C LYS A 64 9.90 -9.63 -11.37
N MET A 65 8.76 -9.00 -11.14
CA MET A 65 8.68 -7.75 -10.38
C MET A 65 8.68 -8.04 -8.87
N ILE A 66 9.57 -7.38 -8.14
CA ILE A 66 9.66 -7.49 -6.67
C ILE A 66 9.65 -6.11 -6.03
N VAL A 67 9.16 -6.00 -4.80
CA VAL A 67 9.22 -4.75 -4.03
C VAL A 67 10.67 -4.49 -3.62
N ASN A 68 11.16 -3.28 -3.85
CA ASN A 68 12.48 -2.85 -3.45
C ASN A 68 12.48 -1.33 -3.28
N GLY A 69 12.61 -0.87 -2.04
CA GLY A 69 12.33 0.50 -1.63
C GLY A 69 11.20 0.54 -0.61
N TYR A 70 10.33 1.55 -0.70
CA TYR A 70 9.22 1.71 0.25
C TYR A 70 7.91 1.08 -0.21
N MET A 71 7.05 0.80 0.76
CA MET A 71 5.61 0.59 0.60
C MET A 71 4.87 1.53 1.56
N LYS A 72 3.86 2.24 1.06
CA LYS A 72 2.98 3.09 1.87
C LYS A 72 1.54 2.62 1.73
N GLU A 73 0.82 2.63 2.84
CA GLU A 73 -0.63 2.49 2.90
C GLU A 73 -1.21 3.82 3.37
N PHE A 74 -2.40 4.17 2.91
CA PHE A 74 -3.05 5.44 3.24
C PHE A 74 -4.40 5.23 3.93
N PHE A 75 -4.74 6.19 4.78
CA PHE A 75 -6.09 6.35 5.31
C PHE A 75 -7.03 6.97 4.27
N LYS A 76 -8.35 6.90 4.52
CA LYS A 76 -9.37 7.53 3.65
C LYS A 76 -9.24 9.05 3.53
N ASN A 77 -8.54 9.69 4.46
CA ASN A 77 -8.23 11.12 4.45
C ASN A 77 -6.96 11.45 3.63
N GLY A 78 -6.25 10.45 3.10
CA GLY A 78 -5.02 10.62 2.33
C GLY A 78 -3.73 10.66 3.16
N ASN A 79 -3.82 10.67 4.49
CA ASN A 79 -2.63 10.57 5.34
C ASN A 79 -2.03 9.17 5.28
N VAL A 80 -0.71 9.09 5.44
CA VAL A 80 -0.01 7.80 5.51
C VAL A 80 -0.48 7.06 6.75
N LYS A 81 -0.93 5.83 6.56
CA LYS A 81 -1.29 4.88 7.61
C LYS A 81 -0.10 4.05 8.04
N LYS A 82 0.69 3.59 7.06
CA LYS A 82 1.85 2.74 7.30
C LYS A 82 2.91 3.02 6.25
N LEU A 83 4.17 3.01 6.67
CA LEU A 83 5.35 3.07 5.81
C LEU A 83 6.28 1.93 6.19
N SER A 84 6.67 1.12 5.21
CA SER A 84 7.57 -0.02 5.39
C SER A 84 8.63 -0.04 4.30
N PHE A 85 9.83 -0.50 4.64
CA PHE A 85 10.94 -0.60 3.68
C PHE A 85 11.28 -2.07 3.40
N PHE A 86 11.72 -2.30 2.16
CA PHE A 86 12.01 -3.63 1.64
C PHE A 86 13.28 -3.59 0.79
N LYS A 87 14.09 -4.63 0.92
CA LYS A 87 15.26 -4.89 0.10
C LYS A 87 15.07 -6.21 -0.61
N LYS A 88 15.05 -6.18 -1.94
CA LYS A 88 14.85 -7.37 -2.81
C LYS A 88 13.66 -8.25 -2.38
N GLY A 89 12.53 -7.62 -2.05
CA GLY A 89 11.29 -8.28 -1.67
C GLY A 89 11.20 -8.70 -0.20
N ILE A 90 12.27 -8.50 0.58
CA ILE A 90 12.35 -8.85 2.00
C ILE A 90 12.25 -7.58 2.82
N GLN A 91 11.41 -7.58 3.87
CA GLN A 91 11.26 -6.40 4.74
C GLN A 91 12.57 -6.10 5.47
N ASP A 92 13.01 -4.85 5.43
CA ASP A 92 14.33 -4.43 5.92
C ASP A 92 14.27 -2.97 6.39
N SER A 93 15.11 -2.61 7.37
CA SER A 93 15.15 -1.29 8.01
C SER A 93 13.98 -1.01 8.96
N ILE A 94 13.01 -0.18 8.60
CA ILE A 94 11.98 0.29 9.53
C ILE A 94 10.57 0.05 9.01
N CYS A 95 9.63 -0.10 9.94
CA CYS A 95 8.21 0.03 9.68
C CYS A 95 7.62 1.04 10.66
N ILE A 96 6.91 2.03 10.13
CA ILE A 96 6.22 3.05 10.92
C ILE A 96 4.73 2.93 10.65
N ALA A 97 3.92 2.84 11.70
CA ALA A 97 2.49 3.08 11.59
C ALA A 97 2.15 4.44 12.20
N TYR A 98 1.11 5.07 11.67
CA TYR A 98 0.69 6.41 12.02
C TYR A 98 -0.78 6.42 12.44
N PHE A 99 -1.14 7.38 13.28
CA PHE A 99 -2.52 7.76 13.52
C PHE A 99 -3.09 8.52 12.33
N GLU A 100 -4.42 8.60 12.23
CA GLU A 100 -5.09 9.33 11.14
C GLU A 100 -4.73 10.82 11.09
N ASN A 101 -4.31 11.41 12.22
CA ASN A 101 -3.83 12.79 12.30
C ASN A 101 -2.38 12.97 11.80
N GLY A 102 -1.71 11.90 11.35
CA GLY A 102 -0.33 11.90 10.86
C GLY A 102 0.74 11.76 11.95
N ALA A 103 0.36 11.71 13.24
CA ALA A 103 1.31 11.43 14.31
C ALA A 103 1.80 9.98 14.22
N LYS A 104 3.08 9.74 14.52
CA LYS A 104 3.61 8.37 14.61
C LYS A 104 2.89 7.65 15.74
N GLN A 105 2.49 6.42 15.48
CA GLN A 105 1.85 5.53 16.45
C GLN A 105 2.85 4.50 16.97
N VAL A 106 3.58 3.87 16.06
CA VAL A 106 4.54 2.82 16.42
C VAL A 106 5.66 2.73 15.39
N LEU A 107 6.85 2.42 15.89
CA LEU A 107 8.06 2.15 15.10
C LEU A 107 8.57 0.76 15.42
N TYR A 108 8.81 -0.01 14.37
CA TYR A 108 9.42 -1.34 14.35
C TYR A 108 10.70 -1.29 13.53
N TRP A 109 11.67 -2.16 13.86
CA TRP A 109 12.87 -2.36 13.06
C TRP A 109 12.88 -3.78 12.52
N TYR A 110 13.38 -3.93 11.30
CA TYR A 110 13.45 -5.19 10.59
C TYR A 110 14.85 -5.36 10.01
N ALA A 111 15.35 -6.59 10.05
CA ALA A 111 16.53 -7.02 9.31
C ALA A 111 16.23 -8.40 8.72
N ASP A 112 16.45 -8.55 7.41
CA ASP A 112 16.23 -9.81 6.68
C ASP A 112 14.86 -10.46 6.94
N GLY A 113 13.81 -9.63 6.98
CA GLY A 113 12.42 -10.04 7.15
C GLY A 113 12.03 -10.37 8.58
N ARG A 114 12.94 -10.24 9.54
CA ARG A 114 12.70 -10.48 10.96
C ARG A 114 12.66 -9.16 11.70
N GLU A 115 11.73 -9.05 12.63
CA GLU A 115 11.73 -7.91 13.54
C GLU A 115 12.96 -7.99 14.44
N VAL A 116 13.65 -6.87 14.59
CA VAL A 116 14.87 -6.75 15.40
C VAL A 116 14.75 -5.53 16.30
N GLY A 117 15.47 -5.52 17.42
CA GLY A 117 15.51 -4.37 18.30
C GLY A 117 14.20 -4.11 19.04
N ALA A 118 14.00 -2.85 19.43
CA ALA A 118 12.88 -2.48 20.28
C ALA A 118 11.63 -2.13 19.46
N ARG A 119 10.44 -2.12 20.07
CA ARG A 119 9.25 -1.44 19.56
C ARG A 119 9.05 -0.14 20.31
N ILE A 120 8.90 0.97 19.60
CA ILE A 120 8.58 2.26 20.22
C ILE A 120 7.14 2.62 19.92
N TYR A 121 6.35 2.82 20.97
CA TYR A 121 4.96 3.27 20.89
C TYR A 121 4.85 4.74 21.27
N TYR A 122 4.00 5.45 20.56
CA TYR A 122 3.67 6.85 20.77
C TYR A 122 2.15 7.01 20.93
N ASP A 123 1.72 8.07 21.60
CA ASP A 123 0.32 8.50 21.57
C ASP A 123 0.03 9.44 20.40
N SER A 124 -1.25 9.79 20.22
CA SER A 124 -1.70 10.67 19.14
C SER A 124 -1.18 12.11 19.24
N LEU A 125 -0.58 12.49 20.38
CA LEU A 125 0.08 13.77 20.59
C LEU A 125 1.60 13.70 20.31
N GLY A 126 2.12 12.50 20.00
CA GLY A 126 3.53 12.26 19.70
C GLY A 126 4.39 11.94 20.93
N ASN A 127 3.80 11.80 22.12
CA ASN A 127 4.58 11.44 23.32
C ASN A 127 4.89 9.94 23.31
N ARG A 128 6.14 9.59 23.62
CA ARG A 128 6.58 8.19 23.72
C ARG A 128 5.90 7.53 24.94
N ARG A 129 5.16 6.45 24.70
CA ARG A 129 4.40 5.71 25.73
C ARG A 129 5.11 4.46 26.22
N LYS A 130 5.78 3.71 25.34
CA LYS A 130 6.37 2.41 25.69
C LYS A 130 7.58 2.08 24.82
N ASN A 131 8.52 1.34 25.40
CA ASN A 131 9.60 0.65 24.71
C ASN A 131 9.54 -0.84 25.07
N GLU A 132 9.40 -1.73 24.09
CA GLU A 132 9.51 -3.18 24.31
C GLU A 132 10.78 -3.67 23.62
N GLN A 133 11.73 -4.25 24.35
CA GLN A 133 12.92 -4.87 23.75
C GLN A 133 12.68 -6.36 23.58
N TYR A 134 13.04 -6.91 22.40
CA TYR A 134 13.04 -8.34 22.11
C TYR A 134 14.38 -8.98 22.47
#